data_AF-A0A382HW34-F1
#
_entry.id   AF-A0A382HW34-F1
#
_cell.length_a   1.000
_cell.length_b   1.000
_cell.length_c   1.000
_cell.angle_alpha   90.00
_cell.angle_beta   90.00
_cell.angle_gamma   90.00
#
_symmetry.space_group_name_H-M   'P 1'
#
loop_
_entity.id
_entity.type
_entity.pdbx_description
1 polymer ?
#
loop_
_entity_poly.entity_id
_entity_poly.type
_entity_poly.pdbx_seq_one_letter_code
_entity_poly.pdbx_strand_id
1 'polypeptide(L)'
;MGYIGQAPAVAGVTSSDITDGTIVNADVNASAAVDYSKLAALSDGNILVGNGSNVAVSVNPSGDVDVTNAGVFSIASDSVINADIKSDAAIVMSKTALVGGTGLTLSTNTLNVDAAQTGITSIGTQTANLAVDNGYGVVIGTDTQETISIGDGSTDLVPELQVLGTAAADSSMLLAAFSTTAT
;
A
#
# COMPACT_ATOMS: atom_id res chain seq x y z
N MET A 1 -34.52 -81.19 -11.74
CA MET A 1 -34.80 -80.27 -12.87
C MET A 1 -33.67 -79.25 -12.91
N GLY A 2 -32.62 -79.54 -13.68
CA GLY A 2 -31.45 -78.65 -13.80
C GLY A 2 -31.80 -77.46 -14.67
N TYR A 3 -31.43 -76.26 -14.23
CA TYR A 3 -31.56 -75.06 -15.05
C TYR A 3 -30.60 -75.17 -16.24
N ILE A 4 -31.15 -75.31 -17.45
CA ILE A 4 -30.43 -75.37 -18.74
C ILE A 4 -30.40 -73.99 -19.45
N GLY A 5 -30.40 -72.90 -18.69
CA GLY A 5 -30.32 -71.53 -19.21
C GLY A 5 -29.05 -70.83 -18.74
N GLN A 6 -28.45 -70.01 -19.61
CA GLN A 6 -27.39 -69.08 -19.23
C GLN A 6 -27.81 -68.33 -17.96
N ALA A 7 -26.93 -68.28 -16.94
CA ALA A 7 -27.17 -67.47 -15.75
C ALA A 7 -27.59 -66.06 -16.21
N PRO A 8 -28.72 -65.51 -15.73
CA PRO A 8 -29.19 -64.21 -16.18
C PRO A 8 -28.03 -63.24 -16.05
N ALA A 9 -27.69 -62.56 -17.15
CA ALA A 9 -26.73 -61.46 -17.09
C ALA A 9 -27.18 -60.57 -15.95
N VAL A 10 -26.28 -60.26 -14.99
CA VAL A 10 -26.61 -59.35 -13.89
C VAL A 10 -27.10 -58.08 -14.57
N ALA A 11 -28.41 -57.82 -14.50
CA ALA A 11 -28.96 -56.61 -15.05
C ALA A 11 -28.22 -55.47 -14.35
N GLY A 12 -27.62 -54.58 -15.15
CA GLY A 12 -26.95 -53.42 -14.58
C GLY A 12 -27.95 -52.62 -13.74
N VAL A 13 -27.51 -52.09 -12.61
CA VAL A 13 -28.31 -51.16 -11.83
C VAL A 13 -28.56 -49.93 -12.71
N THR A 14 -29.83 -49.62 -12.95
CA THR A 14 -30.29 -48.44 -13.67
C THR A 14 -30.78 -47.38 -12.69
N SER A 15 -31.01 -46.14 -13.14
CA SER A 15 -31.57 -45.09 -12.28
C SER A 15 -32.94 -45.47 -11.70
N SER A 16 -33.73 -46.31 -12.37
CA SER A 16 -35.03 -46.78 -11.84
C SER A 16 -34.91 -47.80 -10.71
N ASP A 17 -33.76 -48.45 -10.56
CA ASP A 17 -33.49 -49.38 -9.46
C ASP A 17 -33.07 -48.64 -8.17
N ILE A 18 -32.75 -47.34 -8.27
CA ILE A 18 -32.38 -46.48 -7.15
C ILE A 18 -33.60 -45.64 -6.78
N THR A 19 -34.17 -45.89 -5.61
CA THR A 19 -35.28 -45.07 -5.10
C THR A 19 -34.75 -43.72 -4.61
N ASP A 20 -35.36 -42.62 -5.04
CA ASP A 20 -34.96 -41.26 -4.65
C ASP A 20 -34.84 -41.09 -3.12
N GLY A 21 -33.74 -40.45 -2.69
CA GLY A 21 -33.48 -40.15 -1.29
C GLY A 21 -33.14 -41.35 -0.39
N THR A 22 -33.03 -42.57 -0.94
CA THR A 22 -32.72 -43.78 -0.13
C THR A 22 -31.23 -44.03 0.06
N ILE A 23 -30.38 -43.47 -0.81
CA ILE A 23 -28.93 -43.54 -0.66
C ILE A 23 -28.46 -42.59 0.45
N VAL A 24 -27.83 -43.16 1.47
CA VAL A 24 -27.21 -42.44 2.58
C VAL A 24 -25.69 -42.66 2.58
N ASN A 25 -24.97 -41.91 3.42
CA ASN A 25 -23.50 -42.04 3.52
C ASN A 25 -23.04 -43.46 3.86
N ALA A 26 -23.86 -44.24 4.57
CA ALA A 26 -23.54 -45.63 4.91
C ALA A 26 -23.53 -46.57 3.69
N ASP A 27 -24.27 -46.24 2.62
CA ASP A 27 -24.30 -47.02 1.39
C ASP A 27 -23.07 -46.76 0.51
N VAL A 28 -22.42 -45.60 0.68
CA VAL A 28 -21.19 -45.26 -0.03
C VAL A 28 -20.01 -45.86 0.71
N ASN A 29 -19.36 -46.84 0.08
CA ASN A 29 -18.15 -47.44 0.63
C ASN A 29 -17.08 -46.36 0.88
N ALA A 30 -16.42 -46.39 2.04
CA ALA A 30 -15.39 -45.41 2.39
C ALA A 30 -14.19 -45.38 1.41
N SER A 31 -13.96 -46.45 0.66
CA SER A 31 -12.94 -46.56 -0.39
C SER A 31 -13.50 -46.30 -1.81
N ALA A 32 -14.74 -45.85 -1.94
CA ALA A 32 -15.32 -45.53 -3.25
C ALA A 32 -14.57 -44.34 -3.88
N ALA A 33 -14.01 -44.54 -5.07
CA ALA A 33 -13.47 -43.47 -5.89
C ALA A 33 -14.59 -42.80 -6.68
N VAL A 34 -15.22 -41.77 -6.09
CA VAL A 34 -16.22 -40.96 -6.79
C VAL A 34 -15.49 -39.93 -7.64
N ASP A 35 -15.44 -40.18 -8.96
CA ASP A 35 -14.84 -39.25 -9.92
C ASP A 35 -15.50 -37.87 -9.86
N TYR A 36 -14.71 -36.80 -10.03
CA TYR A 36 -15.22 -35.43 -9.99
C TYR A 36 -16.30 -35.15 -11.06
N SER A 37 -16.26 -35.84 -12.20
CA SER A 37 -17.29 -35.76 -13.24
C SER A 37 -18.66 -36.30 -12.82
N LYS A 38 -18.73 -37.02 -11.69
CA LYS A 38 -19.97 -37.50 -11.07
C LYS A 38 -20.54 -36.52 -10.04
N LEU A 39 -19.79 -35.49 -9.67
CA LEU A 39 -20.28 -34.38 -8.84
C LEU A 39 -21.00 -33.35 -9.72
N ALA A 40 -21.74 -32.44 -9.09
CA ALA A 40 -22.28 -31.28 -9.80
C ALA A 40 -21.13 -30.45 -10.41
N ALA A 41 -21.30 -30.04 -11.67
CA ALA A 41 -20.32 -29.22 -12.36
C ALA A 41 -20.13 -27.87 -11.64
N LEU A 42 -18.89 -27.39 -11.61
CA LEU A 42 -18.54 -26.05 -11.14
C LEU A 42 -18.30 -25.14 -12.34
N SER A 43 -18.79 -23.91 -12.27
CA SER A 43 -18.37 -22.86 -13.18
C SER A 43 -16.91 -22.47 -12.90
N ASP A 44 -16.25 -21.87 -13.88
CA ASP A 44 -14.89 -21.34 -13.73
C ASP A 44 -14.78 -20.41 -12.52
N GLY A 45 -13.76 -20.66 -11.68
CA GLY A 45 -13.54 -19.88 -10.45
C GLY A 45 -14.50 -20.18 -9.31
N ASN A 46 -15.46 -21.09 -9.48
CA ASN A 46 -16.34 -21.49 -8.38
C ASN A 46 -15.68 -22.56 -7.51
N ILE A 47 -15.97 -22.47 -6.21
CA ILE A 47 -15.65 -23.48 -5.21
C ILE A 47 -16.92 -24.00 -4.56
N LEU A 48 -16.83 -25.15 -3.89
CA LEU A 48 -17.91 -25.66 -3.05
C LEU A 48 -17.84 -25.01 -1.68
N VAL A 49 -18.89 -24.29 -1.29
CA VAL A 49 -19.07 -23.74 0.06
C VAL A 49 -20.31 -24.35 0.70
N GLY A 50 -20.33 -24.45 2.02
CA GLY A 50 -21.56 -24.81 2.74
C GLY A 50 -22.55 -23.65 2.74
N ASN A 51 -23.83 -23.94 2.48
CA ASN A 51 -24.91 -22.97 2.66
C ASN A 51 -25.54 -23.05 4.07
N GLY A 52 -26.54 -22.21 4.34
CA GLY A 52 -27.28 -22.21 5.61
C GLY A 52 -28.05 -23.51 5.94
N SER A 53 -28.16 -24.43 4.98
CA SER A 53 -28.74 -25.78 5.14
C SER A 53 -27.67 -26.87 5.23
N ASN A 54 -26.39 -26.50 5.38
CA ASN A 54 -25.24 -27.41 5.42
C ASN A 54 -25.06 -28.25 4.14
N VAL A 55 -25.54 -27.76 2.99
CA VAL A 55 -25.34 -28.39 1.69
C VAL A 55 -24.23 -27.67 0.93
N ALA A 56 -23.40 -28.44 0.23
CA ALA A 56 -22.37 -27.88 -0.65
C ALA A 56 -23.02 -27.20 -1.86
N VAL A 57 -22.66 -25.95 -2.11
CA VAL A 57 -23.13 -25.15 -3.23
C VAL A 57 -21.94 -24.55 -3.98
N SER A 58 -22.05 -24.48 -5.31
CA SER A 58 -21.06 -23.88 -6.19
C SER A 58 -21.16 -22.36 -6.13
N VAL A 59 -20.12 -21.70 -5.65
CA VAL A 59 -20.10 -20.24 -5.45
C VAL A 59 -18.76 -19.69 -5.92
N ASN A 60 -18.79 -18.60 -6.69
CA ASN A 60 -17.62 -17.77 -6.91
C ASN A 60 -17.36 -16.97 -5.60
N PRO A 61 -16.16 -17.06 -4.99
CA PRO A 61 -15.78 -16.18 -3.89
C PRO A 61 -16.09 -14.72 -4.21
N SER A 62 -16.50 -13.96 -3.20
CA SER A 62 -16.79 -12.54 -3.34
C SER A 62 -16.33 -11.77 -2.10
N GLY A 63 -16.19 -10.45 -2.24
CA GLY A 63 -15.54 -9.60 -1.26
C GLY A 63 -14.06 -9.44 -1.61
N ASP A 64 -13.18 -9.79 -0.68
CA ASP A 64 -11.77 -9.43 -0.77
C ASP A 64 -10.92 -10.41 -1.59
N VAL A 65 -11.46 -11.59 -1.89
CA VAL A 65 -10.73 -12.68 -2.54
C VAL A 65 -11.48 -13.14 -3.78
N ASP A 66 -10.72 -13.42 -4.83
CA ASP A 66 -11.15 -14.05 -6.07
C ASP A 66 -10.30 -15.31 -6.34
N VAL A 67 -10.79 -16.23 -7.17
CA VAL A 67 -10.06 -17.44 -7.58
C VAL A 67 -10.24 -17.72 -9.06
N THR A 68 -9.14 -17.97 -9.74
CA THR A 68 -9.15 -18.32 -11.18
C THR A 68 -9.48 -19.80 -11.40
N ASN A 69 -9.83 -20.18 -12.63
CA ASN A 69 -10.05 -21.59 -13.00
C ASN A 69 -8.79 -22.49 -12.88
N ALA A 70 -7.61 -21.89 -12.70
CA ALA A 70 -6.36 -22.58 -12.39
C ALA A 70 -6.17 -22.84 -10.87
N GLY A 71 -7.14 -22.42 -10.04
CA GLY A 71 -7.06 -22.53 -8.58
C GLY A 71 -6.16 -21.50 -7.91
N VAL A 72 -5.77 -20.44 -8.62
CA VAL A 72 -4.97 -19.34 -8.04
C VAL A 72 -5.87 -18.36 -7.34
N PHE A 73 -5.67 -18.17 -6.04
CA PHE A 73 -6.33 -17.13 -5.25
C PHE A 73 -5.61 -15.78 -5.41
N SER A 74 -6.39 -14.73 -5.51
CA SER A 74 -5.91 -13.33 -5.52
C SER A 74 -6.75 -12.47 -4.58
N ILE A 75 -6.15 -11.39 -4.09
CA ILE A 75 -6.90 -10.33 -3.43
C ILE A 75 -7.50 -9.43 -4.50
N ALA A 76 -8.78 -9.10 -4.40
CA ALA A 76 -9.46 -8.23 -5.33
C ALA A 76 -8.94 -6.78 -5.23
N SER A 77 -9.10 -6.02 -6.33
CA SER A 77 -8.68 -4.61 -6.38
C SER A 77 -9.44 -3.80 -5.33
N ASP A 78 -8.72 -2.87 -4.70
CA ASP A 78 -9.26 -1.96 -3.68
C ASP A 78 -9.87 -2.64 -2.44
N SER A 79 -9.63 -3.95 -2.25
CA SER A 79 -10.18 -4.71 -1.12
C SER A 79 -9.44 -4.47 0.20
N VAL A 80 -8.12 -4.24 0.16
CA VAL A 80 -7.33 -4.05 1.39
C VAL A 80 -7.50 -2.63 1.92
N ILE A 81 -8.09 -2.50 3.10
CA ILE A 81 -8.20 -1.25 3.85
C ILE A 81 -7.24 -1.24 5.06
N ASN A 82 -7.07 -0.06 5.68
CA ASN A 82 -6.19 0.08 6.84
C ASN A 82 -6.56 -0.83 8.01
N ALA A 83 -7.85 -1.18 8.18
CA ALA A 83 -8.30 -2.05 9.26
C ALA A 83 -7.87 -3.51 9.09
N ASP A 84 -7.60 -3.95 7.85
CA ASP A 84 -7.12 -5.31 7.56
C ASP A 84 -5.64 -5.45 7.94
N ILE A 85 -4.90 -4.34 7.96
CA ILE A 85 -3.52 -4.30 8.38
C ILE A 85 -3.48 -4.24 9.91
N LYS A 86 -3.00 -5.33 10.52
CA LYS A 86 -2.81 -5.42 11.97
C LYS A 86 -2.01 -4.20 12.48
N SER A 87 -2.38 -3.67 13.63
CA SER A 87 -1.79 -2.43 14.18
C SER A 87 -0.28 -2.49 14.43
N ASP A 88 0.29 -3.68 14.58
CA ASP A 88 1.72 -3.95 14.75
C ASP A 88 2.31 -4.73 13.56
N ALA A 89 1.64 -4.71 12.40
CA ALA A 89 2.13 -5.35 11.20
C ALA A 89 3.49 -4.76 10.77
N ALA A 90 4.50 -5.61 10.68
CA ALA A 90 5.81 -5.25 10.16
C ALA A 90 5.81 -5.23 8.62
N ILE A 91 5.11 -4.25 8.02
CA ILE A 91 5.11 -4.07 6.56
C ILE A 91 6.48 -3.54 6.12
N VAL A 92 7.26 -4.41 5.48
CA VAL A 92 8.60 -4.07 4.97
C VAL A 92 8.48 -3.07 3.82
N MET A 93 9.34 -2.04 3.79
CA MET A 93 9.32 -1.00 2.76
C MET A 93 9.32 -1.52 1.33
N SER A 94 10.02 -2.62 1.06
CA SER A 94 10.08 -3.24 -0.28
C SER A 94 8.71 -3.74 -0.79
N LYS A 95 7.67 -3.70 0.04
CA LYS A 95 6.28 -4.03 -0.31
C LYS A 95 5.41 -2.79 -0.57
N THR A 96 5.96 -1.59 -0.44
CA THR A 96 5.28 -0.33 -0.80
C THR A 96 5.92 0.29 -2.05
N ALA A 97 5.31 1.35 -2.59
CA ALA A 97 5.89 2.10 -3.72
C ALA A 97 7.04 3.05 -3.29
N LEU A 98 7.40 3.07 -2.00
CA LEU A 98 8.44 3.93 -1.47
C LEU A 98 9.82 3.37 -1.81
N VAL A 99 10.53 4.02 -2.73
CA VAL A 99 11.90 3.65 -3.11
C VAL A 99 12.89 4.40 -2.22
N GLY A 100 13.65 3.68 -1.39
CA GLY A 100 14.73 4.25 -0.60
C GLY A 100 15.90 4.70 -1.47
N GLY A 101 16.57 5.81 -1.11
CA GLY A 101 17.83 6.22 -1.74
C GLY A 101 17.84 7.56 -2.50
N THR A 102 16.78 8.38 -2.42
CA THR A 102 16.77 9.76 -2.94
C THR A 102 15.90 10.69 -2.07
N GLY A 103 16.24 10.94 -0.80
CA GLY A 103 15.47 11.88 0.04
C GLY A 103 14.94 11.32 1.35
N LEU A 104 14.71 10.01 1.38
CA LEU A 104 13.88 9.37 2.39
C LEU A 104 14.56 8.07 2.88
N THR A 105 14.79 7.99 4.19
CA THR A 105 15.30 6.79 4.91
C THR A 105 14.31 6.42 6.02
N LEU A 106 13.85 5.17 6.08
CA LEU A 106 13.05 4.66 7.20
C LEU A 106 13.77 3.49 7.86
N SER A 107 14.38 3.70 9.03
CA SER A 107 15.06 2.62 9.77
C SER A 107 14.13 1.87 10.74
N THR A 108 12.92 2.40 11.00
CA THR A 108 11.99 1.86 12.03
C THR A 108 10.52 1.94 11.62
N ASN A 109 10.20 1.86 10.31
CA ASN A 109 8.86 2.19 9.76
C ASN A 109 8.44 3.66 9.99
N THR A 110 9.36 4.51 10.43
CA THR A 110 9.16 5.95 10.67
C THR A 110 9.94 6.72 9.63
N LEU A 111 9.32 7.72 8.98
CA LEU A 111 9.98 8.59 8.03
C LEU A 111 10.86 9.61 8.77
N ASN A 112 12.16 9.34 8.77
CA ASN A 112 13.15 10.30 9.23
C ASN A 112 13.70 11.04 7.99
N VAL A 113 13.42 12.33 7.88
CA VAL A 113 13.92 13.20 6.80
C VAL A 113 15.32 13.70 7.18
N ASP A 114 16.34 13.33 6.42
CA ASP A 114 17.74 13.76 6.59
C ASP A 114 18.10 14.81 5.51
N ALA A 115 18.79 15.88 5.90
CA ALA A 115 18.86 17.15 5.15
C ALA A 115 19.71 17.15 3.87
N ALA A 116 20.24 16.00 3.42
CA ALA A 116 21.30 15.91 2.42
C ALA A 116 20.83 15.64 0.97
N GLN A 117 19.53 15.77 0.63
CA GLN A 117 19.02 15.49 -0.72
C GLN A 117 18.49 16.71 -1.46
N THR A 118 18.87 16.82 -2.74
CA THR A 118 18.64 17.96 -3.63
C THR A 118 17.21 18.14 -4.16
N GLY A 119 16.27 17.28 -3.74
CA GLY A 119 14.84 17.35 -4.09
C GLY A 119 13.95 18.01 -3.01
N ILE A 120 14.52 18.33 -1.85
CA ILE A 120 13.84 19.04 -0.76
C ILE A 120 14.07 20.55 -0.96
N THR A 121 13.04 21.30 -1.34
CA THR A 121 13.12 22.76 -1.58
C THR A 121 12.84 23.62 -0.34
N SER A 122 12.42 23.00 0.78
CA SER A 122 12.46 23.58 2.13
C SER A 122 12.50 22.47 3.20
N ILE A 123 13.19 22.74 4.31
CA ILE A 123 13.34 21.83 5.46
C ILE A 123 12.75 22.57 6.67
N GLY A 124 11.82 21.96 7.41
CA GLY A 124 11.31 22.51 8.69
C GLY A 124 12.36 22.46 9.81
N THR A 125 11.95 22.73 11.06
CA THR A 125 12.84 22.84 12.26
C THR A 125 13.78 21.64 12.45
N GLN A 126 15.05 21.82 12.12
CA GLN A 126 16.13 20.85 12.35
C GLN A 126 16.72 21.04 13.76
N THR A 127 17.12 19.96 14.45
CA THR A 127 17.60 19.99 15.86
C THR A 127 18.84 20.87 16.09
N ALA A 128 19.52 21.31 15.04
CA ALA A 128 20.37 22.49 15.07
C ALA A 128 20.64 22.94 13.62
N ASN A 129 19.60 23.31 12.87
CA ASN A 129 19.65 24.44 11.95
C ASN A 129 18.39 24.55 11.07
N LEU A 130 17.48 25.46 11.40
CA LEU A 130 17.73 26.74 10.74
C LEU A 130 18.53 27.56 11.75
N ALA A 131 19.86 27.47 11.73
CA ALA A 131 20.68 28.54 12.27
C ALA A 131 21.28 29.15 11.03
N VAL A 132 20.84 30.38 10.83
CA VAL A 132 21.55 31.41 10.10
C VAL A 132 22.84 31.65 10.90
N ASP A 133 23.81 30.74 10.81
CA ASP A 133 25.04 30.83 11.60
C ASP A 133 26.22 30.25 10.81
N ASN A 134 26.94 31.20 10.19
CA ASN A 134 28.33 31.23 9.71
C ASN A 134 28.55 32.12 8.47
N GLY A 135 27.62 33.05 8.19
CA GLY A 135 27.99 34.30 7.52
C GLY A 135 27.22 34.68 6.26
N TYR A 136 26.24 33.89 5.79
CA TYR A 136 25.36 34.25 4.68
C TYR A 136 23.88 34.04 5.08
N GLY A 137 23.03 35.06 4.89
CA GLY A 137 21.65 35.14 5.37
C GLY A 137 20.63 34.24 4.68
N VAL A 138 19.34 34.50 4.90
CA VAL A 138 18.21 33.78 4.30
C VAL A 138 18.08 34.17 2.82
N VAL A 139 18.39 33.24 1.90
CA VAL A 139 18.28 33.50 0.45
C VAL A 139 16.84 33.28 -0.03
N ILE A 140 16.17 34.37 -0.43
CA ILE A 140 14.91 34.35 -1.21
C ILE A 140 15.30 34.36 -2.71
N GLY A 141 14.55 33.64 -3.55
CA GLY A 141 14.96 33.31 -4.93
C GLY A 141 15.10 34.46 -5.95
N THR A 142 15.05 34.10 -7.23
CA THR A 142 16.04 34.40 -8.30
C THR A 142 16.34 35.84 -8.71
N ASP A 143 15.76 36.87 -8.10
CA ASP A 143 16.13 38.28 -8.38
C ASP A 143 16.40 39.12 -7.11
N THR A 144 16.42 38.54 -5.91
CA THR A 144 16.81 39.27 -4.68
C THR A 144 17.54 38.37 -3.68
N GLN A 145 18.87 38.49 -3.62
CA GLN A 145 19.73 37.79 -2.66
C GLN A 145 20.20 38.79 -1.58
N GLU A 146 19.93 38.50 -0.29
CA GLU A 146 20.55 39.22 0.83
C GLU A 146 21.86 38.51 1.20
N THR A 147 22.98 39.06 0.70
CA THR A 147 24.32 38.53 0.96
C THR A 147 24.93 39.24 2.17
N ILE A 148 25.07 38.53 3.30
CA ILE A 148 25.86 38.96 4.46
C ILE A 148 27.31 38.57 4.19
N SER A 149 28.30 39.42 4.49
CA SER A 149 29.72 39.19 4.18
C SER A 149 30.56 39.31 5.44
N ILE A 150 31.53 38.40 5.62
CA ILE A 150 32.62 38.55 6.59
C ILE A 150 33.94 38.84 5.85
N GLY A 151 34.01 39.99 5.18
CA GLY A 151 35.24 40.46 4.54
C GLY A 151 36.28 40.91 5.57
N ASP A 152 37.54 40.55 5.34
CA ASP A 152 38.75 40.84 6.14
C ASP A 152 39.24 42.31 6.08
N GLY A 153 38.30 43.26 5.90
CA GLY A 153 38.48 44.63 6.38
C GLY A 153 39.37 45.58 5.57
N SER A 154 39.45 45.49 4.24
CA SER A 154 40.30 46.41 3.47
C SER A 154 39.64 47.42 2.50
N THR A 155 38.36 47.36 2.15
CA THR A 155 37.71 48.49 1.44
C THR A 155 36.19 48.47 1.62
N ASP A 156 35.67 49.58 2.15
CA ASP A 156 34.28 50.05 2.17
C ASP A 156 33.28 49.24 1.34
N LEU A 157 32.22 48.73 1.99
CA LEU A 157 30.80 48.86 1.60
C LEU A 157 29.87 48.09 2.58
N VAL A 158 28.86 48.80 3.10
CA VAL A 158 27.74 48.27 3.90
C VAL A 158 26.47 48.31 3.05
N PRO A 159 25.65 47.24 3.03
CA PRO A 159 24.20 47.37 2.81
C PRO A 159 23.43 46.73 3.99
N GLU A 160 22.46 47.35 4.68
CA GLU A 160 21.23 48.11 4.32
C GLU A 160 19.91 47.29 4.32
N LEU A 161 19.80 46.28 5.21
CA LEU A 161 18.52 45.99 5.85
C LEU A 161 18.69 45.48 7.29
N GLN A 162 18.55 46.38 8.26
CA GLN A 162 18.54 46.03 9.69
C GLN A 162 17.26 46.60 10.32
N VAL A 163 16.31 45.74 10.72
CA VAL A 163 15.22 46.17 11.61
C VAL A 163 15.71 46.00 13.02
N LEU A 164 16.06 47.11 13.66
CA LEU A 164 16.41 47.11 15.07
C LEU A 164 15.29 47.75 15.87
N GLY A 165 14.83 47.02 16.88
CA GLY A 165 14.09 47.58 18.00
C GLY A 165 14.77 47.26 19.33
N THR A 166 14.46 48.06 20.34
CA THR A 166 14.91 47.78 21.71
C THR A 166 13.86 46.92 22.44
N ALA A 167 14.06 46.63 23.73
CA ALA A 167 13.06 45.92 24.52
C ALA A 167 11.77 46.73 24.77
N ALA A 168 11.77 48.03 24.49
CA ALA A 168 10.55 48.84 24.36
C ALA A 168 9.96 48.66 22.94
N ALA A 169 8.65 48.89 22.76
CA ALA A 169 7.90 48.60 21.53
C ALA A 169 8.24 49.50 20.33
N ASP A 170 9.50 49.81 20.11
CA ASP A 170 9.95 50.66 19.02
C ASP A 170 11.03 49.89 18.24
N SER A 171 10.69 49.54 17.00
CA SER A 171 11.62 49.03 15.99
C SER A 171 11.57 49.97 14.79
N SER A 172 12.72 50.36 14.25
CA SER A 172 12.77 51.17 13.03
C SER A 172 13.56 50.48 11.93
N MET A 173 13.13 50.75 10.70
CA MET A 173 13.75 50.29 9.48
C MET A 173 13.70 51.46 8.52
N LEU A 174 14.86 51.95 8.07
CA LEU A 174 14.92 52.99 7.06
C LEU A 174 15.39 52.37 5.76
N LEU A 175 14.59 52.54 4.71
CA LEU A 175 14.90 52.08 3.37
C LEU A 175 14.86 53.27 2.43
N ALA A 176 16.02 53.62 1.87
CA ALA A 176 16.12 54.65 0.85
C ALA A 176 16.71 54.05 -0.42
N ALA A 177 16.04 54.30 -1.56
CA ALA A 177 16.55 53.96 -2.87
C ALA A 177 17.01 55.23 -3.57
N PHE A 178 18.26 55.25 -4.08
CA PHE A 178 18.77 56.35 -4.90
C PHE A 178 19.11 55.86 -6.31
N SER A 179 18.62 56.60 -7.30
CA SER A 179 18.85 56.36 -8.73
C SER A 179 20.08 57.15 -9.21
N THR A 180 20.99 56.51 -9.93
CA THR A 180 22.12 57.20 -10.59
C THR A 180 21.77 57.74 -11.98
N THR A 181 20.58 57.44 -12.50
CA THR A 181 20.06 58.07 -13.71
C THR A 181 19.01 59.08 -13.30
N ALA A 182 19.45 60.12 -12.59
CA ALA A 182 18.74 61.38 -12.62
C ALA A 182 19.21 62.14 -13.86
N THR A 183 18.44 62.04 -14.95
CA THR A 183 18.17 63.26 -15.74
C THR A 183 16.96 63.92 -15.15
#